data_AF-A0A940JEE4-F1
#
_entry.id   AF-A0A940JEE4-F1
#
_cell.length_a   1.000
_cell.length_b   1.000
_cell.length_c   1.000
_cell.angle_alpha   90.00
_cell.angle_beta   90.00
_cell.angle_gamma   90.00
#
_symmetry.space_group_name_H-M   'P 1'
#
loop_
_entity.id
_entity.type
_entity.pdbx_description
1 polymer ?
#
loop_
_entity_poly.entity_id
_entity_poly.type
_entity_poly.pdbx_seq_one_letter_code
_entity_poly.pdbx_strand_id
1 'polypeptide(L)'
;VKPFETRDEWYYHMRFVQNNKNLVPILVALPPAETLNREEGTHSNNPAVREDVLVKKQPQVMAWAFTRPNGGRGFGLTGGHMHNNWMNDEFRKLVINSLCWTAKINVPANGFNTPTPTQSELDALRKKPK
;
A
#
# COMPACT_ATOMS: atom_id res chain seq x y z
N VAL A 1 8.16 -8.60 -4.86
CA VAL A 1 6.96 -9.26 -4.31
C VAL A 1 6.13 -9.78 -5.47
N LYS A 2 5.42 -10.88 -5.29
CA LYS A 2 4.46 -11.41 -6.26
C LYS A 2 3.13 -10.65 -6.13
N PRO A 3 2.26 -10.69 -7.16
CA PRO A 3 0.89 -10.19 -7.03
C PRO A 3 0.15 -10.86 -5.86
N PHE A 4 -0.69 -10.10 -5.16
CA PHE A 4 -1.47 -10.57 -4.03
C PHE A 4 -2.78 -9.78 -3.91
N GLU A 5 -3.70 -10.28 -3.10
CA GLU A 5 -4.96 -9.63 -2.79
C GLU A 5 -5.13 -9.47 -1.27
N THR A 6 -5.69 -8.33 -0.86
CA THR A 6 -6.01 -8.03 0.55
C THR A 6 -7.25 -7.16 0.59
N ARG A 7 -8.12 -7.42 1.56
CA ARG A 7 -9.20 -6.50 1.94
C ARG A 7 -8.64 -5.49 2.92
N ASP A 8 -8.70 -4.20 2.59
CA ASP A 8 -8.16 -3.13 3.44
C ASP A 8 -8.91 -1.81 3.24
N GLU A 9 -8.66 -0.84 4.10
CA GLU A 9 -9.09 0.56 3.90
C GLU A 9 -8.03 1.31 3.07
N TRP A 10 -7.90 0.95 1.79
CA TRP A 10 -6.93 1.57 0.89
C TRP A 10 -7.29 3.01 0.56
N TYR A 11 -6.36 3.94 0.79
CA TYR A 11 -6.43 5.28 0.20
C TYR A 11 -5.75 5.29 -1.17
N TYR A 12 -6.47 5.74 -2.19
CA TYR A 12 -5.97 5.92 -3.54
C TYR A 12 -6.31 7.33 -4.05
N HIS A 13 -6.02 7.64 -5.33
CA HIS A 13 -6.09 9.00 -5.89
C HIS A 13 -5.02 9.97 -5.38
N MET A 14 -3.84 9.42 -5.06
CA MET A 14 -2.67 10.21 -4.66
C MET A 14 -2.22 11.20 -5.75
N ARG A 15 -1.77 12.39 -5.32
CA ARG A 15 -1.20 13.41 -6.21
C ARG A 15 0.31 13.44 -6.06
N PHE A 16 1.01 13.23 -7.18
CA PHE A 16 2.46 13.26 -7.23
C PHE A 16 2.95 14.40 -8.13
N VAL A 17 4.16 14.86 -7.86
CA VAL A 17 4.86 15.80 -8.76
C VAL A 17 5.03 15.14 -10.11
N GLN A 18 4.58 15.81 -11.17
CA GLN A 18 4.66 15.29 -12.54
C GLN A 18 6.12 15.06 -12.97
N ASN A 19 6.36 13.99 -13.73
CA ASN A 19 7.66 13.62 -14.29
C ASN A 19 8.79 13.49 -13.25
N ASN A 20 8.44 13.19 -12.00
CA ASN A 20 9.42 13.04 -10.94
C ASN A 20 10.14 11.69 -11.03
N LYS A 21 11.31 11.68 -11.69
CA LYS A 21 12.16 10.50 -11.85
C LYS A 21 12.61 9.84 -10.54
N ASN A 22 12.52 10.56 -9.42
CA ASN A 22 12.90 10.05 -8.11
C ASN A 22 11.78 9.26 -7.44
N LEU A 23 10.56 9.29 -7.98
CA LEU A 23 9.41 8.57 -7.48
C LEU A 23 9.16 7.33 -8.34
N VAL A 24 9.07 6.18 -7.68
CA VAL A 24 8.82 4.89 -8.32
C VAL A 24 7.52 4.32 -7.73
N PRO A 25 6.44 4.19 -8.52
CA PRO A 25 5.25 3.46 -8.10
C PRO A 25 5.58 1.99 -7.87
N ILE A 26 5.09 1.40 -6.78
CA ILE A 26 5.37 0.01 -6.38
C ILE A 26 4.10 -0.84 -6.38
N LEU A 27 3.06 -0.41 -5.68
CA LEU A 27 1.73 -1.03 -5.76
C LEU A 27 0.83 -0.16 -6.60
N VAL A 28 0.42 -0.68 -7.74
CA VAL A 28 -0.46 -0.04 -8.70
C VAL A 28 -1.54 -1.02 -9.08
N ALA A 29 -2.80 -0.66 -8.86
CA ALA A 29 -3.94 -1.47 -9.26
C ALA A 29 -5.11 -0.58 -9.64
N LEU A 30 -6.05 -1.11 -10.40
CA LEU A 30 -7.35 -0.46 -10.59
C LEU A 30 -8.25 -0.87 -9.41
N PRO A 31 -8.69 0.06 -8.54
CA PRO A 31 -9.60 -0.28 -7.46
C PRO A 31 -10.91 -0.87 -8.01
N PRO A 32 -11.50 -1.88 -7.36
CA PRO A 32 -12.82 -2.40 -7.74
C PRO A 32 -13.90 -1.31 -7.69
N ALA A 33 -14.87 -1.38 -8.59
CA ALA A 33 -15.93 -0.38 -8.69
C ALA A 33 -16.79 -0.31 -7.40
N GLU A 34 -16.93 -1.42 -6.66
CA GLU A 34 -17.65 -1.43 -5.39
C GLU A 34 -17.03 -0.52 -4.31
N THR A 35 -15.75 -0.14 -4.45
CA THR A 35 -15.11 0.79 -3.51
C THR A 35 -15.61 2.24 -3.67
N LEU A 36 -16.31 2.56 -4.77
CA LEU A 36 -16.79 3.90 -5.13
C LEU A 36 -18.33 4.03 -5.11
N ASN A 37 -19.02 3.11 -4.43
CA ASN A 37 -20.49 3.06 -4.36
C ASN A 37 -21.13 3.97 -3.30
N ARG A 38 -20.34 4.55 -2.38
CA ARG A 38 -20.81 5.46 -1.32
C ARG A 38 -21.14 6.85 -1.88
N GLU A 39 -21.93 7.63 -1.16
CA GLU A 39 -22.22 9.02 -1.50
C GLU A 39 -20.97 9.91 -1.48
N GLU A 40 -21.07 11.09 -2.09
CA GLU A 40 -19.99 12.08 -2.10
C GLU A 40 -19.83 12.71 -0.72
N GLY A 41 -18.59 12.92 -0.29
CA GLY A 41 -18.32 13.44 1.05
C GLY A 41 -16.83 13.55 1.37
N THR A 42 -16.52 14.25 2.46
CA THR A 42 -15.14 14.54 2.90
C THR A 42 -14.32 13.29 3.26
N HIS A 43 -15.00 12.18 3.55
CA HIS A 43 -14.40 10.89 3.92
C HIS A 43 -14.90 9.74 3.04
N SER A 44 -15.46 10.05 1.88
CA SER A 44 -16.01 9.06 0.94
C SER A 44 -15.59 9.40 -0.49
N ASN A 45 -16.52 9.43 -1.42
CA ASN A 45 -16.22 9.59 -2.84
C ASN A 45 -16.19 11.05 -3.26
N ASN A 46 -15.52 11.30 -4.39
CA ASN A 46 -15.61 12.58 -5.10
C ASN A 46 -15.73 12.33 -6.62
N PRO A 47 -16.23 13.31 -7.39
CA PRO A 47 -16.40 13.16 -8.84
C PRO A 47 -15.09 12.85 -9.59
N ALA A 48 -13.97 13.44 -9.17
CA ALA A 48 -12.68 13.29 -9.85
C ALA A 48 -12.12 11.86 -9.72
N VAL A 49 -12.26 11.23 -8.55
CA VAL A 49 -11.81 9.84 -8.37
C VAL A 49 -12.70 8.87 -9.16
N ARG A 50 -14.00 9.11 -9.26
CA ARG A 50 -14.92 8.30 -10.08
C ARG A 50 -14.59 8.40 -11.56
N GLU A 51 -14.37 9.61 -12.06
CA GLU A 51 -13.97 9.83 -13.45
C GLU A 51 -12.67 9.09 -13.77
N ASP A 52 -11.63 9.25 -12.93
CA ASP A 52 -10.33 8.62 -13.17
C ASP A 52 -10.39 7.08 -13.08
N VAL A 53 -11.12 6.53 -12.11
CA VAL A 53 -11.17 5.07 -11.87
C VAL A 53 -12.24 4.37 -12.71
N LEU A 54 -13.48 4.86 -12.71
CA LEU A 54 -14.61 4.15 -13.34
C LEU A 54 -14.66 4.38 -14.84
N VAL A 55 -14.36 5.59 -15.32
CA VAL A 55 -14.44 5.97 -16.74
C VAL A 55 -13.10 5.78 -17.42
N LYS A 56 -12.07 6.51 -16.98
CA LYS A 56 -10.73 6.48 -17.60
C LYS A 56 -9.94 5.21 -17.32
N LYS A 57 -10.42 4.35 -16.39
CA LYS A 57 -9.77 3.10 -15.96
C LYS A 57 -8.32 3.31 -15.54
N GLN A 58 -8.02 4.45 -14.91
CA GLN A 58 -6.66 4.79 -14.50
C GLN A 58 -6.23 3.96 -13.30
N PRO A 59 -5.15 3.17 -13.41
CA PRO A 59 -4.58 2.47 -12.28
C PRO A 59 -4.11 3.46 -11.21
N GLN A 60 -4.36 3.13 -9.96
CA GLN A 60 -4.06 3.97 -8.81
C GLN A 60 -2.85 3.45 -8.06
N VAL A 61 -2.01 4.37 -7.59
CA VAL A 61 -0.82 4.06 -6.79
C VAL A 61 -1.19 4.03 -5.31
N MET A 62 -0.90 2.90 -4.64
CA MET A 62 -1.14 2.71 -3.21
C MET A 62 0.16 2.50 -2.42
N ALA A 63 1.27 2.24 -3.12
CA ALA A 63 2.60 2.24 -2.54
C ALA A 63 3.63 2.80 -3.51
N TRP A 64 4.60 3.55 -3.00
CA TRP A 64 5.64 4.19 -3.81
C TRP A 64 6.96 4.28 -3.05
N ALA A 65 8.06 4.26 -3.78
CA ALA A 65 9.38 4.56 -3.28
C ALA A 65 9.82 5.95 -3.78
N PHE A 66 10.58 6.66 -2.95
CA PHE A 66 11.14 7.95 -3.29
C PHE A 66 12.61 8.03 -2.89
N THR A 67 13.47 8.47 -3.80
CA THR A 67 14.90 8.69 -3.52
C THR A 67 15.24 10.17 -3.65
N ARG A 68 15.60 10.82 -2.54
CA ARG A 68 16.06 12.21 -2.53
C ARG A 68 17.38 12.34 -3.32
N PRO A 69 17.67 13.51 -3.91
CA PRO A 69 18.93 13.75 -4.61
C PRO A 69 20.19 13.46 -3.78
N ASN A 70 20.12 13.64 -2.46
CA ASN A 70 21.21 13.34 -1.53
C ASN A 70 21.26 11.86 -1.06
N GLY A 71 20.51 10.97 -1.72
CA GLY A 71 20.49 9.54 -1.43
C GLY A 71 19.65 9.11 -0.24
N GLY A 72 18.90 10.02 0.40
CA GLY A 72 17.86 9.65 1.36
C GLY A 72 16.73 8.87 0.68
N ARG A 73 16.21 7.84 1.33
CA ARG A 73 15.15 6.98 0.79
C ARG A 73 13.89 7.11 1.62
N GLY A 74 12.73 6.98 1.00
CA GLY A 74 11.43 6.97 1.65
C GLY A 74 10.46 6.07 0.94
N PHE A 75 9.54 5.47 1.68
CA PHE A 75 8.50 4.61 1.16
C PHE A 75 7.16 5.04 1.74
N GLY A 76 6.13 5.08 0.89
CA GLY A 76 4.75 5.32 1.30
C GLY A 76 3.88 4.10 0.97
N LEU A 77 2.90 3.83 1.83
CA LEU A 77 1.91 2.77 1.69
C LEU A 77 0.60 3.26 2.33
N THR A 78 -0.52 3.01 1.69
CA THR A 78 -1.85 3.47 2.17
C THR A 78 -2.71 2.36 2.76
N GLY A 79 -2.21 1.12 2.81
CA GLY A 79 -2.86 -0.01 3.47
C GLY A 79 -2.40 -0.18 4.92
N GLY A 80 -2.83 -1.28 5.53
CA GLY A 80 -2.52 -1.66 6.91
C GLY A 80 -3.61 -1.35 7.93
N HIS A 81 -4.83 -1.01 7.51
CA HIS A 81 -5.96 -0.81 8.41
C HIS A 81 -6.45 -2.15 8.97
N MET A 82 -6.61 -3.15 8.10
CA MET A 82 -7.01 -4.50 8.51
C MET A 82 -5.81 -5.27 9.04
N HIS A 83 -5.70 -5.40 10.38
CA HIS A 83 -4.58 -6.05 11.05
C HIS A 83 -4.32 -7.50 10.56
N ASN A 84 -5.36 -8.21 10.14
CA ASN A 84 -5.22 -9.58 9.62
C ASN A 84 -4.42 -9.66 8.30
N ASN A 85 -4.23 -8.54 7.58
CA ASN A 85 -3.40 -8.52 6.37
C ASN A 85 -1.93 -8.83 6.65
N TRP A 86 -1.48 -8.74 7.91
CA TRP A 86 -0.13 -9.19 8.29
C TRP A 86 0.09 -10.69 8.15
N MET A 87 -0.97 -11.51 8.02
CA MET A 87 -0.86 -12.93 7.66
C MET A 87 -0.60 -13.13 6.16
N ASN A 88 -0.80 -12.12 5.30
CA ASN A 88 -0.44 -12.21 3.89
C ASN A 88 1.07 -12.00 3.73
N ASP A 89 1.76 -13.05 3.30
CA ASP A 89 3.22 -13.07 3.18
C ASP A 89 3.75 -12.03 2.19
N GLU A 90 3.06 -11.78 1.09
CA GLU A 90 3.51 -10.81 0.07
C GLU A 90 3.27 -9.37 0.52
N PHE A 91 2.17 -9.10 1.24
CA PHE A 91 1.95 -7.80 1.90
C PHE A 91 3.05 -7.53 2.95
N ARG A 92 3.34 -8.51 3.80
CA ARG A 92 4.38 -8.39 4.83
C ARG A 92 5.78 -8.24 4.22
N LYS A 93 6.09 -9.03 3.18
CA LYS A 93 7.35 -8.94 2.43
C LYS A 93 7.52 -7.58 1.77
N LEU A 94 6.46 -6.99 1.22
CA LEU A 94 6.51 -5.62 0.69
C LEU A 94 6.96 -4.64 1.77
N VAL A 95 6.31 -4.66 2.93
CA VAL A 95 6.63 -3.73 4.04
C VAL A 95 8.05 -3.93 4.53
N ILE A 96 8.48 -5.17 4.76
CA ILE A 96 9.83 -5.46 5.27
C ILE A 96 10.92 -5.07 4.25
N ASN A 97 10.73 -5.42 2.98
CA ASN A 97 11.66 -5.01 1.93
C ASN A 97 11.78 -3.48 1.87
N SER A 98 10.66 -2.77 2.01
CA SER A 98 10.63 -1.30 2.00
C SER A 98 11.33 -0.70 3.22
N LEU A 99 11.15 -1.26 4.42
CA LEU A 99 11.85 -0.83 5.64
C LEU A 99 13.36 -1.02 5.49
N CYS A 100 13.81 -2.21 5.07
CA CYS A 100 15.22 -2.50 4.83
C CYS A 100 15.80 -1.58 3.74
N TRP A 101 15.11 -1.42 2.61
CA TRP A 101 15.55 -0.56 1.52
C TRP A 101 15.69 0.90 1.95
N THR A 102 14.73 1.40 2.75
CA THR A 102 14.75 2.76 3.33
C THR A 102 15.95 2.93 4.27
N ALA A 103 16.25 1.91 5.07
CA ALA A 103 17.44 1.83 5.93
C ALA A 103 18.75 1.57 5.19
N LYS A 104 18.75 1.57 3.85
CA LYS A 104 19.91 1.28 2.97
C LYS A 104 20.49 -0.13 3.13
N ILE A 105 19.70 -1.07 3.64
CA ILE A 105 20.02 -2.49 3.67
C ILE A 105 19.76 -3.07 2.27
N ASN A 106 20.66 -3.95 1.81
CA ASN A 106 20.49 -4.67 0.56
C ASN A 106 19.32 -5.65 0.68
N VAL A 107 18.29 -5.46 -0.16
CA VAL A 107 17.15 -6.37 -0.23
C VAL A 107 17.53 -7.54 -1.15
N PRO A 108 17.38 -8.80 -0.71
CA PRO A 108 17.62 -9.97 -1.56
C PRO A 108 16.73 -9.95 -2.82
N ALA A 109 17.17 -10.59 -3.90
CA ALA A 109 16.41 -10.63 -5.16
C ALA A 109 14.96 -11.17 -4.97
N ASN A 110 14.79 -12.16 -4.08
CA ASN A 110 13.48 -12.74 -3.75
C ASN A 110 12.78 -12.06 -2.55
N GLY A 111 13.38 -10.98 -2.01
CA GLY A 111 12.94 -10.32 -0.79
C GLY A 111 13.29 -11.09 0.48
N PHE A 112 12.95 -10.50 1.62
CA PHE A 112 13.05 -11.16 2.92
C PHE A 112 11.89 -12.14 3.13
N ASN A 113 12.21 -13.29 3.73
CA ASN A 113 11.20 -14.22 4.23
C ASN A 113 11.06 -14.02 5.73
N THR A 114 9.84 -14.08 6.23
CA THR A 114 9.57 -14.12 7.66
C THR A 114 8.51 -15.17 7.97
N PRO A 115 8.50 -15.72 9.19
CA PRO A 115 7.40 -16.57 9.64
C PRO A 115 6.06 -15.86 9.44
N THR A 116 5.06 -16.61 8.99
CA THR A 116 3.68 -16.16 8.92
C THR A 116 3.11 -16.19 10.33
N PRO A 117 2.64 -15.05 10.88
CA PRO A 117 2.04 -15.05 12.20
C PRO A 117 0.73 -15.81 12.18
N THR A 118 0.43 -16.48 13.28
CA THR A 118 -0.87 -17.06 13.56
C THR A 118 -1.88 -15.98 13.94
N GLN A 119 -3.17 -16.29 13.80
CA GLN A 119 -4.24 -15.39 14.26
C GLN A 119 -4.09 -15.07 15.77
N SER A 120 -3.69 -16.05 16.58
CA SER A 120 -3.50 -15.85 18.02
C SER A 120 -2.36 -14.88 18.35
N GLU A 121 -1.26 -14.92 17.59
CA GLU A 121 -0.16 -13.96 17.76
C GLU A 121 -0.60 -12.55 17.36
N LEU A 122 -1.38 -12.41 16.29
CA LEU A 122 -1.93 -11.12 15.90
C LEU A 122 -2.93 -10.58 16.93
N ASP A 123 -3.81 -11.42 17.45
CA ASP A 123 -4.80 -11.02 18.45
C ASP A 123 -4.15 -10.61 19.77
N ALA A 124 -3.01 -11.21 20.13
CA ALA A 124 -2.22 -10.81 21.30
C ALA A 124 -1.67 -9.37 21.21
N LEU A 125 -1.51 -8.83 19.99
CA LEU A 125 -1.06 -7.47 19.73
C LEU A 125 -2.20 -6.45 19.63
N ARG A 126 -3.46 -6.90 19.64
CA ARG A 126 -4.62 -6.02 19.58
C ARG A 126 -4.93 -5.48 20.98
N LYS A 127 -5.45 -4.26 21.02
CA LYS A 127 -6.03 -3.72 22.25
C LYS A 127 -7.14 -4.65 22.71
N LYS A 128 -7.04 -5.15 23.95
CA LYS A 128 -8.10 -5.96 24.54
C LYS A 128 -9.42 -5.19 24.48
N PRO A 129 -10.54 -5.86 24.13
CA PRO A 129 -11.84 -5.23 24.22
C PRO A 129 -12.04 -4.71 25.65
N LYS A 130 -12.68 -3.53 25.76
CA LYS A 130 -13.10 -3.00 27.06
C LYS A 130 -14.24 -3.83 27.62
#